data_AF-A0A936XYS4-F1
#
_entry.id   AF-A0A936XYS4-F1
#
_cell.length_a   1.000
_cell.length_b   1.000
_cell.length_c   1.000
_cell.angle_alpha   90.00
_cell.angle_beta   90.00
_cell.angle_gamma   90.00
#
_symmetry.space_group_name_H-M   'P 1'
#
loop_
_entity.id
_entity.type
_entity.pdbx_description
1 polymer ?
#
loop_
_entity_poly.entity_id
_entity_poly.type
_entity_poly.pdbx_seq_one_letter_code
_entity_poly.pdbx_strand_id
1 'polypeptide(L)'
;PLVNVDSDGKLYCRGKEVKVLIDIKPVELDSKQLQDLLESMPGSMIEKIEVMTTPPPQYASERGGVINIITKKGKVGFTARINLNYGTRGEAGLNGNISYRKINSPLISSAGSGYSEYAGSSYSNRQNIYTDSVSYFNITGNSHSQNRRPNLRLSIDYDLR
;
A
#
# COMPACT_ATOMS: atom_id res chain seq x y z
N PRO A 1 -33.36 15.14 20.85
CA PRO A 1 -32.05 14.69 20.31
C PRO A 1 -31.16 15.90 19.99
N LEU A 2 -29.87 15.82 20.30
CA LEU A 2 -28.93 16.95 20.08
C LEU A 2 -28.60 17.10 18.58
N VAL A 3 -28.56 15.99 17.87
CA VAL A 3 -28.34 15.87 16.42
C VAL A 3 -29.50 15.09 15.79
N ASN A 4 -29.98 15.56 14.63
CA ASN A 4 -31.06 14.95 13.86
C ASN A 4 -30.68 14.83 12.37
N VAL A 5 -31.28 13.85 11.69
CA VAL A 5 -31.18 13.65 10.23
C VAL A 5 -32.57 13.87 9.65
N ASP A 6 -32.66 14.63 8.56
CA ASP A 6 -33.91 14.85 7.81
C ASP A 6 -34.06 13.86 6.64
N SER A 7 -35.24 13.79 6.03
CA SER A 7 -35.53 12.86 4.92
C SER A 7 -34.62 13.06 3.69
N ASP A 8 -34.03 14.24 3.55
CA ASP A 8 -33.07 14.60 2.50
C ASP A 8 -31.60 14.31 2.90
N GLY A 9 -31.36 13.65 4.04
CA GLY A 9 -30.01 13.32 4.53
C GLY A 9 -29.27 14.50 5.18
N LYS A 10 -29.93 15.66 5.32
CA LYS A 10 -29.36 16.85 5.97
C LYS A 10 -29.23 16.63 7.48
N LEU A 11 -28.07 17.03 8.00
CA LEU A 11 -27.76 16.95 9.42
C LEU A 11 -28.07 18.28 10.11
N TYR A 12 -28.73 18.19 11.25
CA TYR A 12 -29.09 19.34 12.08
C TYR A 12 -28.60 19.14 13.51
N CYS A 13 -28.03 20.19 14.09
CA CYS A 13 -27.73 20.25 15.52
C CYS A 13 -28.51 21.42 16.12
N ARG A 14 -29.31 21.15 17.15
CA ARG A 14 -30.18 22.16 17.80
C ARG A 14 -31.07 22.95 16.82
N GLY A 15 -31.55 22.31 15.76
CA GLY A 15 -32.48 22.91 14.78
C GLY A 15 -31.83 23.80 13.72
N LYS A 16 -30.50 23.78 13.60
CA LYS A 16 -29.75 24.48 12.56
C LYS A 16 -28.85 23.50 11.82
N GLU A 17 -28.64 23.75 10.54
CA GLU A 17 -27.79 22.92 9.67
C GLU A 17 -26.34 22.92 10.17
N VAL A 18 -25.72 21.75 10.22
CA VAL A 18 -24.32 21.59 10.65
C VAL A 18 -23.37 21.45 9.48
N LYS A 19 -22.13 21.91 9.69
CA LYS A 19 -21.03 21.62 8.78
C LYS A 19 -20.29 20.37 9.22
N VAL A 20 -19.98 19.49 8.27
CA VAL A 20 -19.17 18.29 8.54
C VAL A 20 -17.72 18.51 8.11
N LEU A 21 -16.80 18.17 9.00
CA LEU A 21 -15.37 18.12 8.77
C LEU A 21 -14.88 16.68 8.85
N ILE A 22 -13.89 16.33 8.03
CA ILE A 22 -13.09 15.10 8.19
C ILE A 22 -11.66 15.53 8.48
N ASP A 23 -11.13 15.16 9.64
CA ASP A 23 -9.80 15.56 10.10
C ASP A 23 -9.53 17.08 9.99
N ILE A 24 -10.47 17.90 10.48
CA ILE A 24 -10.42 19.38 10.46
C ILE A 24 -10.60 19.98 9.04
N LYS A 25 -10.73 19.16 8.00
CA LYS A 25 -10.97 19.65 6.63
C LYS A 25 -12.47 19.70 6.34
N PRO A 26 -12.99 20.84 5.83
CA PRO A 26 -14.37 20.93 5.36
C PRO A 26 -14.65 19.93 4.25
N VAL A 27 -15.77 19.23 4.38
CA VAL A 27 -16.28 18.37 3.31
C VAL A 27 -17.22 19.21 2.47
N GLU A 28 -16.83 19.53 1.24
CA GLU A 28 -17.66 20.22 0.25
C GLU A 28 -18.45 19.21 -0.59
N LEU A 29 -19.18 18.34 0.07
CA LEU A 29 -20.07 17.37 -0.58
C LEU A 29 -21.52 17.77 -0.39
N ASP A 30 -22.35 17.48 -1.39
CA ASP A 30 -23.80 17.59 -1.21
C ASP A 30 -24.30 16.55 -0.19
N SER A 31 -25.45 16.82 0.41
CA SER A 31 -26.05 16.04 1.52
C SER A 31 -26.07 14.54 1.21
N LYS A 32 -26.40 14.18 -0.03
CA LYS A 32 -26.45 12.79 -0.50
C LYS A 32 -25.07 12.15 -0.66
N GLN A 33 -24.10 12.89 -1.22
CA GLN A 33 -22.72 12.41 -1.35
C GLN A 33 -22.04 12.23 -0.01
N LEU A 34 -22.34 13.11 0.94
CA LEU A 34 -21.91 12.98 2.32
C LEU A 34 -22.50 11.72 2.96
N GLN A 35 -23.81 11.47 2.77
CA GLN A 35 -24.44 10.24 3.25
C GLN A 35 -23.78 8.99 2.68
N ASP A 36 -23.60 8.90 1.36
CA ASP A 36 -22.94 7.77 0.69
C ASP A 36 -21.50 7.56 1.19
N LEU A 37 -20.76 8.66 1.44
CA LEU A 37 -19.42 8.60 2.01
C LEU A 37 -19.42 8.06 3.45
N LEU A 38 -20.36 8.54 4.28
CA LEU A 38 -20.47 8.10 5.68
C LEU A 38 -20.93 6.65 5.79
N GLU A 39 -21.82 6.20 4.90
CA GLU A 39 -22.30 4.81 4.83
C GLU A 39 -21.20 3.86 4.33
N SER A 40 -20.39 4.29 3.36
CA SER A 40 -19.27 3.49 2.86
C SER A 40 -18.06 3.45 3.80
N MET A 41 -17.98 4.35 4.78
CA MET A 41 -16.87 4.41 5.72
C MET A 41 -17.03 3.36 6.84
N PRO A 42 -16.09 2.39 6.96
CA PRO A 42 -16.16 1.43 8.05
C PRO A 42 -15.99 2.11 9.41
N GLY A 43 -16.83 1.79 10.40
CA GLY A 43 -16.70 2.33 11.75
C GLY A 43 -15.34 2.04 12.41
N SER A 44 -14.61 1.03 11.95
CA SER A 44 -13.24 0.74 12.38
C SER A 44 -12.23 1.82 11.96
N MET A 45 -12.53 2.61 10.92
CA MET A 45 -11.75 3.74 10.43
C MET A 45 -12.01 5.01 11.23
N ILE A 46 -13.09 5.10 12.00
CA ILE A 46 -13.42 6.28 12.80
C ILE A 46 -12.74 6.16 14.18
N GLU A 47 -11.99 7.19 14.58
CA GLU A 47 -11.40 7.29 15.92
C GLU A 47 -12.40 7.89 16.91
N LYS A 48 -12.95 9.06 16.58
CA LYS A 48 -13.99 9.73 17.37
C LYS A 48 -14.76 10.73 16.51
N ILE A 49 -15.96 11.07 16.98
CA ILE A 49 -16.81 12.12 16.39
C ILE A 49 -16.93 13.24 17.43
N GLU A 50 -16.53 14.45 17.06
CA GLU A 50 -16.61 15.64 17.90
C GLU A 50 -17.75 16.54 17.43
N VAL A 51 -18.60 16.96 18.35
CA VAL A 51 -19.69 17.91 18.06
C VAL A 51 -19.37 19.23 18.75
N MET A 52 -19.08 20.25 17.95
CA MET A 52 -18.73 21.59 18.41
C MET A 52 -19.95 22.51 18.27
N THR A 53 -20.61 22.80 19.38
CA THR A 53 -21.76 23.72 19.43
C THR A 53 -21.34 25.20 19.39
N THR A 54 -20.09 25.49 19.78
CA THR A 54 -19.42 26.78 19.65
C THR A 54 -18.13 26.60 18.84
N PRO A 55 -18.17 26.73 17.51
CA PRO A 55 -17.01 26.48 16.67
C PRO A 55 -15.88 27.51 16.93
N PRO A 56 -14.62 27.15 16.64
CA PRO A 56 -13.50 28.10 16.70
C PRO A 56 -13.69 29.25 15.69
N PRO A 57 -12.99 30.39 15.86
CA PRO A 57 -13.14 31.59 15.02
C PRO A 57 -13.07 31.33 13.51
N GLN A 58 -12.29 30.34 13.09
CA GLN A 58 -12.12 29.93 11.69
C GLN A 58 -13.40 29.35 11.06
N TYR A 59 -14.33 28.83 11.87
CA TYR A 59 -15.60 28.24 11.45
C TYR A 59 -16.82 28.93 12.11
N ALA A 60 -16.62 30.12 12.67
CA ALA A 60 -17.65 30.88 13.39
C ALA A 60 -18.79 31.39 12.49
N SER A 61 -18.61 31.35 11.16
CA SER A 61 -19.65 31.69 10.18
C SER A 61 -20.81 30.69 10.17
N GLU A 62 -20.60 29.47 10.70
CA GLU A 62 -21.61 28.40 10.67
C GLU A 62 -22.54 28.47 11.88
N ARG A 63 -23.82 28.73 11.61
CA ARG A 63 -24.80 29.05 12.65
C ARG A 63 -25.28 27.83 13.45
N GLY A 64 -25.13 26.60 12.94
CA GLY A 64 -25.67 25.36 13.53
C GLY A 64 -24.68 24.45 14.24
N GLY A 65 -23.42 24.83 14.31
CA GLY A 65 -22.36 24.01 14.90
C GLY A 65 -21.63 23.16 13.86
N VAL A 66 -20.57 22.50 14.31
CA VAL A 66 -19.63 21.76 13.46
C VAL A 66 -19.47 20.34 13.98
N ILE A 67 -19.59 19.35 13.11
CA ILE A 67 -19.30 17.95 13.42
C ILE A 67 -17.96 17.60 12.76
N ASN A 68 -16.97 17.20 13.55
CA ASN A 68 -15.67 16.76 13.07
C ASN A 68 -15.53 15.24 13.25
N ILE A 69 -15.35 14.53 12.15
CA ILE A 69 -15.06 13.10 12.13
C ILE A 69 -13.56 12.95 12.09
N ILE A 70 -13.01 12.40 13.17
CA ILE A 70 -11.58 12.13 13.29
C ILE A 70 -11.36 10.70 12.86
N THR A 71 -10.61 10.51 11.78
CA THR A 71 -10.28 9.17 11.29
C THR A 71 -9.12 8.59 12.10
N LYS A 72 -9.10 7.27 12.28
CA LYS A 72 -7.94 6.58 12.82
C LYS A 72 -6.81 6.77 11.83
N LYS A 73 -5.87 7.63 12.20
CA LYS A 73 -4.60 7.74 11.49
C LYS A 73 -3.97 6.35 11.50
N GLY A 74 -3.68 5.80 10.31
CA GLY A 74 -3.00 4.51 10.20
C GLY A 74 -1.80 4.53 11.13
N LYS A 75 -1.65 3.50 11.97
CA LYS A 75 -0.69 3.49 13.09
C LYS A 75 0.65 4.08 12.65
N VAL A 76 0.98 5.27 13.17
CA VAL A 76 2.35 5.78 13.11
C VAL A 76 3.19 4.74 13.82
N GLY A 77 4.17 4.19 13.13
CA GLY A 77 4.84 3.01 13.66
C GLY A 77 5.85 2.38 12.73
N PHE A 78 6.57 1.45 13.32
CA PHE A 78 7.60 0.65 12.68
C PHE A 78 7.00 -0.70 12.29
N THR A 79 7.08 -1.05 11.00
CA THR A 79 6.74 -2.37 10.49
C THR A 79 8.00 -3.00 9.91
N ALA A 80 8.31 -4.22 10.32
CA ALA A 80 9.38 -5.00 9.74
C ALA A 80 8.84 -6.34 9.24
N ARG A 81 9.37 -6.79 8.10
CA ARG A 81 9.10 -8.10 7.51
C ARG A 81 10.42 -8.70 7.07
N ILE A 82 10.67 -9.93 7.49
CA ILE A 82 11.79 -10.73 7.01
C ILE A 82 11.21 -11.89 6.23
N ASN A 83 11.76 -12.14 5.04
CA ASN A 83 11.37 -13.24 4.17
C ASN A 83 12.60 -14.12 3.96
N LEU A 84 12.42 -15.43 4.16
CA LEU A 84 13.41 -16.45 3.88
C LEU A 84 12.81 -17.39 2.84
N ASN A 85 13.59 -17.72 1.82
CA ASN A 85 13.18 -18.64 0.78
C ASN A 85 14.29 -19.66 0.52
N TYR A 86 13.90 -20.90 0.24
CA TYR A 86 14.80 -21.98 -0.16
C TYR A 86 14.09 -22.84 -1.20
N GLY A 87 14.84 -23.45 -2.09
CA GLY A 87 14.34 -24.25 -3.20
C GLY A 87 15.14 -25.55 -3.38
N THR A 88 14.54 -26.51 -4.07
CA THR A 88 15.10 -27.85 -4.26
C THR A 88 16.23 -27.89 -5.29
N ARG A 89 16.45 -26.82 -6.06
CA ARG A 89 17.48 -26.72 -7.10
C ARG A 89 18.65 -25.84 -6.66
N GLY A 90 18.85 -25.68 -5.35
CA GLY A 90 19.92 -24.84 -4.80
C GLY A 90 19.57 -23.36 -4.74
N GLU A 91 18.29 -22.99 -4.83
CA GLU A 91 17.87 -21.61 -4.57
C GLU A 91 17.82 -21.34 -3.06
N ALA A 92 18.35 -20.19 -2.63
CA ALA A 92 18.22 -19.70 -1.27
C ALA A 92 18.16 -18.17 -1.28
N GLY A 93 17.46 -17.55 -0.34
CA GLY A 93 17.39 -16.10 -0.27
C GLY A 93 16.88 -15.57 1.06
N LEU A 94 17.35 -14.38 1.39
CA LEU A 94 16.97 -13.64 2.59
C LEU A 94 16.68 -12.20 2.18
N ASN A 95 15.51 -11.70 2.54
CA ASN A 95 15.10 -10.31 2.27
C ASN A 95 14.45 -9.70 3.52
N GLY A 96 14.97 -8.56 3.96
CA GLY A 96 14.38 -7.72 4.99
C GLY A 96 13.70 -6.49 4.38
N ASN A 97 12.52 -6.15 4.87
CA ASN A 97 11.80 -4.93 4.55
C ASN A 97 11.40 -4.23 5.86
N ILE A 98 11.72 -2.94 5.95
CA ILE A 98 11.43 -2.07 7.08
C ILE A 98 10.66 -0.87 6.54
N SER A 99 9.56 -0.53 7.20
CA SER A 99 8.73 0.62 6.89
C SER A 99 8.46 1.40 8.18
N TYR A 100 8.84 2.67 8.17
CA TYR A 100 8.57 3.61 9.24
C TYR A 100 7.60 4.67 8.73
N ARG A 101 6.36 4.65 9.22
CA ARG A 101 5.30 5.55 8.76
C ARG A 101 5.14 6.71 9.74
N LYS A 102 5.61 7.91 9.35
CA LYS A 102 5.36 9.20 10.04
C LYS A 102 4.45 10.06 9.17
N ILE A 103 3.60 10.89 9.79
CA ILE A 103 2.51 11.66 9.14
C ILE A 103 2.98 12.52 7.95
N ASN A 104 4.25 12.97 7.93
CA ASN A 104 4.80 13.83 6.86
C ASN A 104 6.03 13.24 6.16
N SER A 105 6.50 12.06 6.57
CA SER A 105 7.77 11.51 6.08
C SER A 105 7.82 9.98 6.21
N PRO A 106 7.03 9.22 5.43
CA PRO A 106 7.19 7.77 5.40
C PRO A 106 8.56 7.40 4.82
N LEU A 107 9.23 6.45 5.47
CA LEU A 107 10.49 5.88 5.04
C LEU A 107 10.30 4.37 4.85
N ILE A 108 10.74 3.86 3.70
CA ILE A 108 10.78 2.44 3.40
C ILE A 108 12.22 2.06 3.04
N SER A 109 12.72 1.00 3.65
CA SER A 109 14.02 0.41 3.36
C SER A 109 13.85 -1.09 3.15
N SER A 110 14.53 -1.64 2.14
CA SER A 110 14.64 -3.08 1.98
C SER A 110 16.02 -3.48 1.50
N ALA A 111 16.51 -4.58 2.03
CA ALA A 111 17.78 -5.17 1.64
C ALA A 111 17.65 -6.68 1.64
N GLY A 112 18.38 -7.33 0.76
CA GLY A 112 18.39 -8.77 0.72
C GLY A 112 19.41 -9.32 -0.26
N SER A 113 19.55 -10.63 -0.23
CA SER A 113 20.44 -11.36 -1.10
C SER A 113 19.86 -12.72 -1.40
N GLY A 114 19.92 -13.11 -2.66
CA GLY A 114 19.55 -14.43 -3.15
C GLY A 114 20.72 -15.14 -3.81
N TYR A 115 20.70 -16.46 -3.75
CA TYR A 115 21.57 -17.36 -4.48
C TYR A 115 20.68 -18.35 -5.26
N SER A 116 21.08 -18.66 -6.47
CA SER A 116 20.43 -19.69 -7.29
C SER A 116 21.46 -20.38 -8.16
N GLU A 117 21.32 -21.69 -8.30
CA GLU A 117 22.20 -22.54 -9.06
C GLU A 117 21.39 -23.22 -10.18
N TYR A 118 21.90 -23.18 -11.40
CA TYR A 118 21.25 -23.75 -12.57
C TYR A 118 22.22 -24.71 -13.24
N ALA A 119 21.92 -26.00 -13.13
CA ALA A 119 22.57 -27.03 -13.91
C ALA A 119 21.76 -27.30 -15.18
N GLY A 120 22.43 -27.29 -16.33
CA GLY A 120 21.86 -27.60 -17.64
C GLY A 120 22.65 -28.70 -18.33
N SER A 121 21.97 -29.52 -19.12
CA SER A 121 22.59 -30.50 -19.99
C SER A 121 22.09 -30.29 -21.41
N SER A 122 23.00 -30.31 -22.38
CA SER A 122 22.73 -30.19 -23.81
C SER A 122 23.23 -31.44 -24.52
N TYR A 123 22.41 -31.93 -25.43
CA TYR A 123 22.75 -33.02 -26.34
C TYR A 123 22.39 -32.58 -27.76
N SER A 124 23.36 -32.62 -28.67
CA SER A 124 23.16 -32.29 -30.07
C SER A 124 23.74 -33.40 -30.94
N ASN A 125 22.91 -33.97 -31.80
CA ASN A 125 23.34 -34.90 -32.85
C ASN A 125 23.23 -34.18 -34.19
N ARG A 126 24.32 -34.19 -34.96
CA ARG A 126 24.40 -33.66 -36.31
C ARG A 126 24.79 -34.77 -37.27
N GLN A 127 23.96 -34.98 -38.28
CA GLN A 127 24.25 -35.88 -39.39
C GLN A 127 24.48 -35.04 -40.66
N ASN A 128 25.65 -35.17 -41.28
CA ASN A 128 25.92 -34.58 -42.60
C ASN A 128 25.90 -35.70 -43.64
N ILE A 129 25.01 -35.59 -44.62
CA ILE A 129 24.87 -36.56 -45.71
C ILE A 129 25.55 -35.97 -46.95
N TYR A 130 26.54 -36.67 -47.48
CA TYR A 130 27.22 -36.38 -48.74
C TYR A 130 26.82 -37.44 -49.77
N THR A 131 27.04 -37.17 -51.06
CA THR A 131 26.69 -38.08 -52.17
C THR A 131 27.21 -39.51 -51.96
N ASP A 132 28.39 -39.65 -51.33
CA ASP A 132 29.10 -40.92 -51.20
C ASP A 132 29.35 -41.36 -49.75
N SER A 133 28.95 -40.56 -48.74
CA SER A 133 29.20 -40.88 -47.33
C SER A 133 28.29 -40.12 -46.36
N VAL A 134 28.14 -40.66 -45.15
CA VAL A 134 27.39 -40.03 -44.06
C VAL A 134 28.31 -39.82 -42.86
N SER A 135 28.35 -38.60 -42.34
CA SER A 135 29.11 -38.24 -41.15
C SER A 135 28.18 -37.97 -39.98
N TYR A 136 28.48 -38.55 -38.81
CA TYR A 136 27.75 -38.36 -37.56
C TYR A 136 28.62 -37.58 -36.57
N PHE A 137 28.02 -36.60 -35.90
CA PHE A 137 28.69 -35.77 -34.90
C PHE A 137 27.79 -35.58 -33.68
N ASN A 138 28.25 -36.07 -32.52
CA ASN A 138 27.54 -35.97 -31.26
C ASN A 138 28.25 -34.98 -30.34
N ILE A 139 27.51 -34.00 -29.83
CA ILE A 139 27.98 -33.03 -28.84
C ILE A 139 27.17 -33.24 -27.56
N THR A 140 27.87 -33.48 -26.47
CA THR A 140 27.32 -33.43 -25.10
C THR A 140 27.93 -32.25 -24.38
N GLY A 141 27.10 -31.40 -23.79
CA GLY A 141 27.55 -30.26 -23.01
C GLY A 141 26.85 -30.22 -21.65
N ASN A 142 27.62 -30.04 -20.58
CA ASN A 142 27.08 -29.77 -19.26
C ASN A 142 27.38 -28.31 -18.92
N SER A 143 26.37 -27.59 -18.46
CA SER A 143 26.51 -26.21 -18.02
C SER A 143 26.13 -26.10 -16.55
N HIS A 144 26.90 -25.27 -15.85
CA HIS A 144 26.65 -24.96 -14.46
C HIS A 144 26.75 -23.46 -14.27
N SER A 145 25.67 -22.85 -13.80
CA SER A 145 25.59 -21.40 -13.63
C SER A 145 25.17 -21.07 -12.21
N GLN A 146 25.94 -20.21 -11.57
CA GLN A 146 25.64 -19.71 -10.23
C GLN A 146 25.33 -18.23 -10.35
N ASN A 147 24.24 -17.79 -9.72
CA ASN A 147 23.84 -16.40 -9.72
C ASN A 147 23.62 -15.91 -8.28
N ARG A 148 24.23 -14.77 -7.95
CA ARG A 148 24.03 -14.05 -6.69
C ARG A 148 23.31 -12.75 -6.98
N ARG A 149 22.27 -12.47 -6.20
CA ARG A 149 21.32 -11.38 -6.45
C ARG A 149 21.16 -10.52 -5.21
N PRO A 150 22.16 -9.71 -4.84
CA PRO A 150 22.00 -8.71 -3.80
C PRO A 150 21.04 -7.62 -4.27
N ASN A 151 20.20 -7.12 -3.38
CA ASN A 151 19.33 -5.98 -3.62
C ASN A 151 19.37 -5.02 -2.43
N LEU A 152 19.20 -3.74 -2.73
CA LEU A 152 19.05 -2.67 -1.75
C LEU A 152 18.12 -1.62 -2.33
N ARG A 153 17.14 -1.18 -1.56
CA ARG A 153 16.21 -0.12 -1.92
C ARG A 153 15.94 0.77 -0.71
N LEU A 154 15.97 2.07 -0.95
CA LEU A 154 15.58 3.12 -0.01
C LEU A 154 14.53 4.00 -0.68
N SER A 155 13.51 4.41 0.05
CA SER A 155 12.46 5.29 -0.45
C SER A 155 11.98 6.19 0.68
N ILE A 156 12.02 7.50 0.45
CA ILE A 156 11.57 8.54 1.37
C ILE A 156 10.60 9.40 0.60
N ASP A 157 9.38 9.56 1.11
CA ASP A 157 8.44 10.54 0.59
C ASP A 157 8.32 11.69 1.60
N TYR A 158 8.20 12.93 1.14
CA TYR A 158 8.05 14.09 2.00
C TYR A 158 7.03 15.07 1.38
N ASP A 159 6.03 15.47 2.17
CA ASP A 159 5.00 16.41 1.75
C ASP A 159 5.42 17.85 2.15
N LEU A 160 5.79 18.66 1.16
CA LEU A 160 6.11 20.08 1.33
C LEU A 160 4.79 20.87 1.33
N ARG A 161 4.20 21.06 2.51
CA ARG A 161 3.17 22.08 2.71
C ARG A 161 3.80 23.41 3.09
#